data_AF-X1MDR0-F1
#
_entry.id   AF-X1MDR0-F1
#
_cell.length_a   1.000
_cell.length_b   1.000
_cell.length_c   1.000
_cell.angle_alpha   90.00
_cell.angle_beta   90.00
_cell.angle_gamma   90.00
#
_symmetry.space_group_name_H-M   'P 1'
#
loop_
_entity.id
_entity.type
_entity.pdbx_description
1 polymer ?
#
loop_
_entity_poly.entity_id
_entity_poly.type
_entity_poly.pdbx_seq_one_letter_code
_entity_poly.pdbx_strand_id
1 'polypeptide(L)'
;RGVCSADCLEKVLPYADTVLFDLKEVDTGKHYDFTGQHNQRVFDNLLYIRNYIADRAPEKVLWIRTPLIPGATASCDNITGIGAFIAQNLAGIVQRWELCAFNNLCRM
;
A
#
# COMPACT_ATOMS: atom_id res chain seq x y z
N ARG A 1 -8.84 -0.03 -0.79
CA ARG A 1 -8.44 1.04 -1.74
C ARG A 1 -7.49 1.98 -0.99
N GLY A 2 -6.35 2.39 -1.56
CA GLY A 2 -5.42 3.38 -0.96
C GLY A 2 -5.61 4.81 -1.51
N VAL A 3 -6.65 5.01 -2.32
CA VAL A 3 -6.96 6.30 -2.95
C VAL A 3 -7.77 7.14 -1.96
N CYS A 4 -7.19 8.26 -1.55
CA CYS A 4 -7.83 9.29 -0.73
C CYS A 4 -7.19 10.66 -1.04
N SER A 5 -7.83 11.73 -0.58
CA SER A 5 -7.22 13.07 -0.60
C SER A 5 -6.12 13.19 0.46
N ALA A 6 -5.13 14.04 0.20
CA ALA A 6 -4.07 14.33 1.17
C ALA A 6 -4.67 14.93 2.46
N ASP A 7 -5.66 15.82 2.33
CA ASP A 7 -6.41 16.41 3.46
C ASP A 7 -7.06 15.35 4.37
N CYS A 8 -7.47 14.21 3.80
CA CYS A 8 -8.02 13.11 4.59
C CYS A 8 -6.92 12.46 5.43
N LEU A 9 -5.74 12.21 4.84
CA LEU A 9 -4.59 11.68 5.56
C LEU A 9 -4.13 12.64 6.67
N GLU A 10 -4.07 13.93 6.41
CA GLU A 10 -3.69 14.94 7.40
C GLU A 10 -4.57 14.96 8.64
N LYS A 11 -5.87 14.72 8.45
CA LYS A 11 -6.84 14.69 9.55
C LYS A 11 -6.77 13.41 10.37
N VAL A 12 -6.35 12.29 9.77
CA VAL A 12 -6.41 10.96 10.41
C VAL A 12 -5.07 10.53 10.99
N LEU A 13 -3.95 10.81 10.31
CA LEU A 13 -2.60 10.38 10.74
C LEU A 13 -2.21 10.80 12.17
N PRO A 14 -2.58 11.99 12.68
CA PRO A 14 -2.27 12.38 14.06
C PRO A 14 -2.87 11.44 15.12
N TYR A 15 -3.97 10.75 14.79
CA TYR A 15 -4.73 9.94 15.74
C TYR A 15 -4.54 8.42 15.54
N ALA A 16 -3.67 8.00 14.61
CA ALA A 16 -3.48 6.59 14.28
C ALA A 16 -2.07 6.12 14.64
N ASP A 17 -1.90 5.26 15.65
CA ASP A 17 -0.58 4.72 16.02
C ASP A 17 0.00 3.77 14.96
N THR A 18 -0.89 3.11 14.20
CA THR A 18 -0.52 2.17 13.15
C THR A 18 -1.32 2.45 11.88
N VAL A 19 -0.62 2.49 10.75
CA VAL A 19 -1.18 2.63 9.42
C VAL A 19 -1.04 1.30 8.69
N LEU A 20 -2.18 0.68 8.38
CA LEU A 20 -2.23 -0.49 7.52
C LEU A 20 -2.57 -0.03 6.10
N PHE A 21 -1.64 -0.17 5.17
CA PHE A 21 -1.83 0.30 3.81
C PHE A 21 -1.80 -0.85 2.81
N ASP A 22 -2.86 -0.98 2.02
CA ASP A 22 -2.90 -1.98 0.96
C ASP A 22 -2.23 -1.48 -0.34
N LEU A 23 -1.19 -2.17 -0.78
CA LEU A 23 -0.57 -1.99 -2.09
C LEU A 23 -0.80 -3.27 -2.92
N LYS A 24 -1.63 -3.15 -3.96
CA LYS A 24 -2.22 -4.30 -4.67
C LYS A 24 -1.53 -4.63 -5.99
N GLU A 25 -1.22 -3.61 -6.77
CA GLU A 25 -0.69 -3.76 -8.13
C GLU A 25 0.25 -2.60 -8.43
N VAL A 26 1.47 -2.94 -8.84
CA VAL A 26 2.53 -1.98 -9.19
C VAL A 26 2.38 -1.46 -10.62
N ASP A 27 1.86 -2.29 -11.53
CA ASP A 27 1.63 -1.93 -12.91
C ASP A 27 0.41 -1.02 -13.05
N THR A 28 0.62 0.21 -13.52
CA THR A 28 -0.44 1.22 -13.67
C THR A 28 -1.54 0.79 -14.63
N GLY A 29 -1.18 0.03 -15.69
CA GLY A 29 -2.12 -0.50 -16.67
C GLY A 29 -3.01 -1.57 -16.05
N LYS A 30 -2.41 -2.59 -15.42
CA LYS A 30 -3.17 -3.65 -14.72
C LYS A 30 -4.02 -3.09 -13.59
N HIS A 31 -3.52 -2.10 -12.86
CA HIS A 31 -4.29 -1.45 -11.80
C HIS A 31 -5.52 -0.73 -12.37
N TYR A 32 -5.39 -0.09 -13.53
CA TYR A 32 -6.52 0.50 -14.23
C TYR A 32 -7.52 -0.57 -14.69
N ASP A 33 -7.05 -1.67 -15.27
CA ASP A 33 -7.91 -2.77 -15.72
C ASP A 33 -8.70 -3.39 -14.56
N PHE A 34 -8.09 -3.53 -13.38
CA PHE A 34 -8.74 -4.10 -12.19
C PHE A 34 -9.66 -3.15 -11.43
N THR A 35 -9.42 -1.83 -11.50
CA THR A 35 -10.09 -0.86 -10.59
C THR A 35 -10.76 0.32 -11.28
N GLY A 36 -10.51 0.51 -12.57
CA GLY A 36 -10.91 1.68 -13.36
C GLY A 36 -10.15 2.97 -13.01
N GLN A 37 -9.06 2.88 -12.25
CA GLN A 37 -8.29 4.04 -11.78
C GLN A 37 -6.79 3.80 -11.89
N HIS A 38 -6.00 4.84 -12.14
CA HIS A 38 -4.53 4.74 -12.08
C HIS A 38 -4.04 4.67 -10.62
N ASN A 39 -2.93 3.97 -10.38
CA ASN A 39 -2.34 3.79 -9.06
C ASN A 39 -1.44 4.95 -8.60
N GLN A 40 -1.23 5.98 -9.42
CA GLN A 40 -0.36 7.11 -9.10
C GLN A 40 -0.70 7.74 -7.74
N ARG A 41 -2.00 7.97 -7.49
CA ARG A 41 -2.46 8.53 -6.22
C ARG A 41 -2.19 7.62 -5.02
N VAL A 42 -2.17 6.30 -5.23
CA VAL A 42 -1.85 5.31 -4.18
C VAL A 42 -0.39 5.47 -3.76
N PHE A 43 0.52 5.60 -4.73
CA PHE A 43 1.93 5.84 -4.45
C PHE A 43 2.18 7.21 -3.82
N ASP A 44 1.55 8.27 -4.33
CA ASP A 44 1.67 9.61 -3.76
C ASP A 44 1.24 9.64 -2.30
N ASN A 45 0.12 8.99 -1.97
CA ASN A 45 -0.36 8.87 -0.61
C ASN A 45 0.64 8.11 0.29
N LEU A 46 1.28 7.06 -0.24
CA LEU A 46 2.25 6.29 0.51
C LEU A 46 3.54 7.09 0.78
N LEU A 47 4.01 7.86 -0.19
CA LEU A 47 5.14 8.78 -0.03
C LEU A 47 4.81 9.91 0.96
N TYR A 48 3.58 10.40 0.93
CA TYR A 48 3.10 11.37 1.91
C TYR A 48 3.15 10.80 3.34
N ILE A 49 2.61 9.58 3.55
CA ILE A 49 2.65 8.90 4.85
C ILE A 49 4.09 8.68 5.30
N ARG A 50 4.98 8.25 4.40
CA ARG A 50 6.41 8.11 4.68
C ARG A 50 7.02 9.39 5.24
N ASN A 51 6.80 10.52 4.56
CA ASN A 51 7.33 11.82 4.98
C ASN A 51 6.76 12.22 6.34
N TYR A 52 5.45 12.05 6.52
CA TYR A 52 4.81 12.37 7.79
C TYR A 52 5.43 11.60 8.96
N ILE A 53 5.66 10.28 8.81
CA ILE A 53 6.27 9.45 9.84
C ILE A 53 7.71 9.91 10.10
N ALA A 54 8.52 10.07 9.05
CA ALA A 54 9.92 10.46 9.18
C ALA A 54 10.10 11.82 9.86
N ASP A 55 9.27 12.81 9.50
CA ASP A 55 9.45 14.19 9.92
C ASP A 55 8.75 14.52 11.25
N ARG A 56 7.65 13.82 11.58
CA ARG A 56 6.73 14.25 12.65
C ARG A 56 6.41 13.19 13.70
N ALA A 57 6.45 11.90 13.35
CA ALA A 57 5.97 10.83 14.21
C ALA A 57 6.74 9.52 13.98
N PRO A 58 8.06 9.48 14.26
CA PRO A 58 8.92 8.32 13.98
C PRO A 58 8.53 7.06 14.76
N GLU A 59 7.76 7.18 15.84
CA GLU A 59 7.19 6.08 16.61
C GLU A 59 6.02 5.39 15.91
N LYS A 60 5.41 6.03 14.90
CA LYS A 60 4.24 5.51 14.18
C LYS A 60 4.62 4.34 13.28
N VAL A 61 3.76 3.33 13.27
CA VAL A 61 4.00 2.08 12.55
C VAL A 61 3.30 2.11 11.19
N LEU A 62 4.00 1.75 10.12
CA LEU A 62 3.47 1.54 8.77
C LEU A 62 3.66 0.09 8.33
N TRP A 63 2.55 -0.60 8.08
CA TRP A 63 2.56 -1.93 7.47
C TRP A 63 2.00 -1.87 6.06
N ILE A 64 2.71 -2.49 5.13
CA ILE A 64 2.24 -2.70 3.76
C ILE A 64 1.58 -4.06 3.68
N ARG A 65 0.42 -4.11 3.03
CA ARG A 65 -0.34 -5.34 2.79
C ARG A 65 -0.55 -5.54 1.30
N THR A 66 -0.28 -6.75 0.84
CA THR A 66 -0.52 -7.15 -0.55
C THR A 66 -1.39 -8.39 -0.56
N PRO A 67 -2.69 -8.26 -0.89
CA PRO A 67 -3.55 -9.41 -1.15
C PRO A 67 -2.97 -10.23 -2.30
N LEU A 68 -2.80 -11.54 -2.11
CA LEU A 68 -2.34 -12.47 -3.13
C LEU A 68 -3.54 -13.22 -3.72
N ILE A 69 -4.00 -12.76 -4.89
CA ILE A 69 -5.10 -13.36 -5.64
C ILE A 69 -4.54 -14.02 -6.90
N PRO A 70 -4.66 -15.35 -7.06
CA PRO A 70 -4.25 -16.04 -8.28
C PRO A 70 -4.90 -15.42 -9.52
N GLY A 71 -4.11 -15.17 -10.57
CA GLY A 71 -4.59 -14.56 -11.82
C GLY A 71 -4.78 -13.05 -11.78
N ALA A 72 -4.61 -12.39 -10.62
CA ALA A 72 -4.67 -10.94 -10.50
C ALA A 72 -3.37 -10.38 -9.89
N THR A 73 -3.21 -10.49 -8.57
CA THR A 73 -2.12 -9.82 -7.82
C THR A 73 -1.01 -10.76 -7.38
N ALA A 74 -1.19 -12.09 -7.46
CA ALA A 74 -0.22 -13.09 -7.02
C ALA A 74 0.84 -13.46 -8.09
N SER A 75 1.17 -12.56 -9.01
CA SER A 75 2.22 -12.78 -10.00
C SER A 75 3.61 -12.44 -9.44
N CYS A 76 4.64 -13.19 -9.87
CA CYS A 76 6.03 -12.93 -9.46
C CYS A 76 6.47 -11.50 -9.81
N ASP A 77 6.07 -11.00 -10.98
CA ASP A 77 6.41 -9.65 -11.44
C ASP A 77 5.80 -8.58 -10.53
N ASN A 78 4.53 -8.73 -10.15
CA ASN A 78 3.87 -7.77 -9.25
C ASN A 78 4.52 -7.78 -7.86
N ILE A 79 4.75 -8.98 -7.28
CA ILE A 79 5.40 -9.10 -5.98
C ILE A 79 6.80 -8.48 -6.03
N THR A 80 7.59 -8.78 -7.06
CA THR A 80 8.94 -8.22 -7.21
C THR A 80 8.92 -6.70 -7.37
N GLY A 81 7.99 -6.17 -8.18
CA GLY A 81 7.86 -4.72 -8.38
C GLY A 81 7.40 -3.98 -7.12
N ILE A 82 6.46 -4.55 -6.35
CA ILE A 82 6.06 -4.02 -5.04
C ILE A 82 7.26 -4.04 -4.08
N GLY A 83 7.99 -5.15 -4.02
CA GLY A 83 9.18 -5.27 -3.17
C GLY A 83 10.26 -4.23 -3.52
N ALA A 84 10.52 -4.05 -4.82
CA ALA A 84 11.45 -3.03 -5.32
C ALA A 84 11.00 -1.62 -4.94
N PHE A 85 9.70 -1.32 -5.09
CA PHE A 85 9.15 -0.02 -4.70
C PHE A 85 9.34 0.25 -3.20
N ILE A 86 9.02 -0.73 -2.34
CA ILE A 86 9.19 -0.62 -0.88
C ILE A 86 10.67 -0.37 -0.54
N ALA A 87 11.57 -1.17 -1.11
CA ALA A 87 13.01 -1.05 -0.85
C ALA A 87 13.59 0.31 -1.29
N GLN A 88 13.14 0.84 -2.43
CA GLN A 88 13.65 2.11 -2.96
C GLN A 88 13.08 3.34 -2.25
N ASN A 89 11.80 3.29 -1.84
CA ASN A 89 11.09 4.50 -1.42
C ASN A 89 10.74 4.55 0.06
N LEU A 90 10.68 3.40 0.74
CA LEU A 90 10.13 3.26 2.09
C LEU A 90 11.08 2.54 3.07
N ALA A 91 12.34 2.33 2.66
CA ALA A 91 13.35 1.69 3.50
C ALA A 91 13.51 2.44 4.83
N GLY A 92 13.54 1.68 5.93
CA GLY A 92 13.65 2.22 7.29
C GLY A 92 12.34 2.76 7.87
N ILE A 93 11.27 2.88 7.09
CA ILE A 93 9.95 3.34 7.55
C ILE A 93 8.95 2.20 7.67
N VAL A 94 8.91 1.29 6.69
CA VAL A 94 7.99 0.14 6.73
C VAL A 94 8.51 -0.93 7.68
N GLN A 95 7.75 -1.22 8.74
CA GLN A 95 8.12 -2.26 9.72
C GLN A 95 7.70 -3.66 9.28
N ARG A 96 6.71 -3.79 8.39
CA ARG A 96 6.22 -5.09 7.92
C ARG A 96 5.63 -5.00 6.51
N TRP A 97 5.90 -6.02 5.70
CA TRP A 97 5.16 -6.31 4.47
C TRP A 97 4.45 -7.66 4.60
N GLU A 98 3.12 -7.63 4.64
CA GLU A 98 2.28 -8.81 4.76
C GLU A 98 1.74 -9.23 3.38
N LEU A 99 2.08 -10.45 2.97
CA LEU A 99 1.50 -11.11 1.81
C LEU A 99 0.24 -11.86 2.25
N CYS A 100 -0.93 -11.24 2.07
CA CYS A 100 -2.19 -11.76 2.56
C CYS A 100 -2.76 -12.77 1.56
N ALA A 101 -2.62 -14.07 1.84
CA ALA A 101 -3.23 -15.11 1.02
C ALA A 101 -4.76 -14.91 0.93
N PHE A 102 -5.29 -14.95 -0.29
CA PHE A 102 -6.73 -14.86 -0.51
C PHE A 102 -7.42 -16.13 0.00
N ASN A 103 -8.38 -15.98 0.91
CA ASN A 103 -9.19 -17.08 1.42
C ASN A 103 -10.64 -16.88 1.00
N ASN A 104 -11.23 -17.88 0.33
CA ASN A 104 -12.52 -17.77 -0.34
C ASN A 104 -13.70 -18.02 0.63
N LEU A 105 -13.72 -17.31 1.76
CA LEU A 105 -14.68 -17.51 2.86
C LEU A 105 -16.10 -16.99 2.57
N CYS A 106 -16.39 -16.57 1.34
CA CYS A 106 -17.73 -16.27 0.87
C CYS A 106 -18.03 -17.11 -0.39
N ARG A 107 -18.35 -18.38 -0.16
CA ARG A 107 -19.24 -19.11 -1.06
C ARG A 107 -20.64 -18.99 -0.46
N MET A 108 -21.51 -18.19 -1.10
CA MET A 108 -22.96 -18.35 -0.96
C MET A 108 -23.42 -19.43 -1.93
#